data_AF-A0A3D5ULH6-F1
#
_entry.id   AF-A0A3D5ULH6-F1
#
_cell.length_a   1.000
_cell.length_b   1.000
_cell.length_c   1.000
_cell.angle_alpha   90.00
_cell.angle_beta   90.00
_cell.angle_gamma   90.00
#
_symmetry.space_group_name_H-M   'P 1'
#
loop_
_entity.id
_entity.type
_entity.pdbx_description
1 polymer ?
#
loop_
_entity_poly.entity_id
_entity_poly.type
_entity_poly.pdbx_seq_one_letter_code
_entity_poly.pdbx_strand_id
1 'polypeptide(L)'
;MKLLKNDFIRFLMAGGVNTLIGYSVTLLLFYAVGLNYALAQILQFILCFPIAYTLQSRFAFRAAWSLKRMFLYPLSSVPNWIIQIATVVLAVEIFRIEEYIAYLISYVVAIPVMFFVVRGIVRPAQKNKNVFTKGGFLRGYLLPYTVFFAGLFFLGFYDFFIEQHKTLIWSVDGLYQHYPFFVDTGRKMAALFSDPLSVSFFDVHYGLGEGVVSALGYYTLGDPIALITAWIGQATDFRTLYEVGIVLRYYLVGLSFLWYLKYLKIKPIAALAGSMVYVFNGHMVFWGIRHPFFINPAILLPLAYVGIEQIFRKRDSRLFVFSVFASAFSNFYFFYMNTIGMGLYALVRYFHYKRRKDVSMGWFVKTFSIRYLLGLMASSVLFLPMIKSFFDLSRDPGVAFDYGLYQK
;
A
#
# COMPACT_ATOMS: atom_id res chain seq x y z
N MET A 1 -37.94 -36.38 4.34
CA MET A 1 -36.47 -36.16 4.27
C MET A 1 -36.00 -35.04 3.29
N LYS A 2 -36.88 -34.36 2.52
CA LYS A 2 -36.49 -33.25 1.60
C LYS A 2 -36.24 -31.90 2.30
N LEU A 3 -36.90 -31.62 3.42
CA LEU A 3 -36.81 -30.34 4.17
C LEU A 3 -35.41 -30.07 4.77
N LEU A 4 -34.71 -31.12 5.21
CA LEU A 4 -33.35 -31.03 5.80
C LEU A 4 -32.24 -30.68 4.79
N LYS A 5 -32.56 -30.48 3.50
CA LYS A 5 -31.61 -29.95 2.52
C LYS A 5 -31.41 -28.43 2.68
N ASN A 6 -32.47 -27.70 3.05
CA ASN A 6 -32.41 -26.25 3.25
C ASN A 6 -31.59 -25.91 4.50
N ASP A 7 -30.64 -24.98 4.38
CA ASP A 7 -29.81 -24.52 5.51
C ASP A 7 -30.59 -23.62 6.46
N PHE A 8 -31.57 -22.86 5.98
CA PHE A 8 -32.45 -22.03 6.82
C PHE A 8 -33.30 -22.88 7.77
N ILE A 9 -33.89 -23.98 7.29
CA ILE A 9 -34.70 -24.88 8.13
C ILE A 9 -33.85 -25.51 9.23
N ARG A 10 -32.64 -25.96 8.89
CA ARG A 10 -31.72 -26.54 9.89
C ARG A 10 -31.20 -25.50 10.87
N PHE A 11 -31.05 -24.24 10.45
CA PHE A 11 -30.75 -23.12 11.33
C PHE A 11 -31.85 -22.89 12.36
N LEU A 12 -33.13 -22.89 11.94
CA LEU A 12 -34.27 -22.77 12.85
C LEU A 12 -34.33 -23.93 13.85
N MET A 13 -34.15 -25.17 13.37
CA MET A 13 -34.11 -26.35 14.24
C MET A 13 -32.96 -26.28 15.24
N ALA A 14 -31.76 -25.90 14.80
CA ALA A 14 -30.61 -25.72 15.68
C ALA A 14 -30.87 -24.63 16.73
N GLY A 15 -31.53 -23.53 16.34
CA GLY A 15 -31.97 -22.47 17.24
C GLY A 15 -32.95 -22.98 18.30
N GLY A 16 -34.00 -23.71 17.89
CA GLY A 16 -34.98 -24.27 18.82
C GLY A 16 -34.37 -25.24 19.83
N VAL A 17 -33.52 -26.17 19.36
CA VAL A 17 -32.79 -27.10 20.25
C VAL A 17 -31.86 -26.34 21.19
N ASN A 18 -31.16 -25.32 20.69
CA ASN A 18 -30.27 -24.50 21.53
C ASN A 18 -31.03 -23.76 22.63
N THR A 19 -32.21 -23.20 22.33
CA THR A 19 -33.05 -22.54 23.32
C THR A 19 -33.53 -23.51 24.39
N LEU A 20 -33.97 -24.71 24.01
CA LEU A 20 -34.38 -25.75 24.96
C LEU A 20 -33.24 -26.18 25.88
N ILE A 21 -32.05 -26.42 25.33
CA ILE A 21 -30.85 -26.75 26.10
C ILE A 21 -30.51 -25.62 27.06
N GLY A 22 -30.46 -24.38 26.55
CA GLY A 22 -30.14 -23.20 27.36
C GLY A 22 -31.11 -23.04 28.53
N TYR A 23 -32.41 -23.10 28.26
CA TYR A 23 -33.43 -22.99 29.30
C TYR A 23 -33.32 -24.11 30.34
N SER A 24 -33.08 -25.35 29.90
CA SER A 24 -32.90 -26.50 30.80
C SER A 24 -31.68 -26.34 31.71
N VAL A 25 -30.57 -25.82 31.17
CA VAL A 25 -29.35 -25.53 31.93
C VAL A 25 -29.59 -24.40 32.94
N THR A 26 -30.30 -23.34 32.56
CA THR A 26 -30.67 -22.26 33.50
C THR A 26 -31.50 -22.80 34.66
N LEU A 27 -32.52 -23.63 34.37
CA LEU A 27 -33.37 -24.20 35.42
C LEU A 27 -32.58 -25.12 36.36
N LEU A 28 -31.66 -25.93 35.83
CA LEU A 28 -30.80 -26.78 36.64
C LEU A 28 -29.88 -25.96 37.55
N LEU A 29 -29.24 -24.92 37.01
CA LEU A 29 -28.38 -24.02 37.79
C LEU A 29 -29.16 -23.27 38.88
N PHE A 30 -30.39 -22.86 38.59
CA PHE A 30 -31.23 -22.15 39.55
C PHE A 30 -31.79 -23.07 40.64
N TYR A 31 -32.46 -24.16 40.26
CA TYR A 31 -33.17 -25.03 41.21
C TYR A 31 -32.29 -26.10 41.86
N ALA A 32 -31.35 -26.70 41.12
CA ALA A 32 -30.53 -27.81 41.64
C ALA A 32 -29.23 -27.32 42.29
N VAL A 33 -28.61 -26.27 41.75
CA VAL A 33 -27.36 -25.71 42.29
C VAL A 33 -27.63 -24.55 43.28
N GLY A 34 -28.84 -23.97 43.25
CA GLY A 34 -29.21 -22.87 44.13
C GLY A 34 -28.58 -21.52 43.76
N LEU A 35 -28.14 -21.35 42.51
CA LEU A 35 -27.60 -20.08 42.04
C LEU A 35 -28.71 -19.05 41.88
N ASN A 36 -28.39 -17.79 42.12
CA ASN A 36 -29.33 -16.72 41.78
C ASN A 36 -29.55 -16.65 40.25
N TYR A 37 -30.67 -16.05 39.83
CA TYR A 37 -31.06 -16.03 38.43
C TYR A 37 -30.02 -15.35 37.53
N ALA A 38 -29.35 -14.30 38.02
CA ALA A 38 -28.34 -13.58 37.26
C ALA A 38 -27.10 -14.45 36.97
N LEU A 39 -26.57 -15.14 37.98
CA LEU A 39 -25.43 -16.04 37.84
C LEU A 39 -25.78 -17.27 36.99
N ALA A 40 -26.99 -17.82 37.16
CA ALA A 40 -27.47 -18.93 36.34
C ALA A 40 -27.48 -18.57 34.84
N GLN A 41 -27.90 -17.36 34.49
CA GLN A 41 -27.91 -16.87 33.10
C GLN A 41 -26.50 -16.67 32.53
N ILE A 42 -25.58 -16.08 33.31
CA ILE A 42 -24.19 -15.89 32.89
C ILE A 42 -23.50 -17.24 32.64
N LEU A 43 -23.62 -18.18 33.57
CA LEU A 43 -23.03 -19.50 33.43
C LEU A 43 -23.67 -20.30 32.31
N GLN A 44 -24.99 -20.22 32.14
CA GLN A 44 -25.68 -20.84 31.00
C GLN A 44 -25.09 -20.34 29.68
N PHE A 45 -24.90 -19.02 29.53
CA PHE A 45 -24.31 -18.47 28.31
C PHE A 45 -22.91 -19.05 28.04
N ILE A 46 -22.04 -19.09 29.07
CA ILE A 46 -20.67 -19.61 28.97
C ILE A 46 -20.67 -21.11 28.62
N LEU A 47 -21.52 -21.90 29.26
CA LEU A 47 -21.59 -23.35 29.07
C LEU A 47 -22.23 -23.73 27.72
N CYS A 48 -23.24 -22.98 27.28
CA CYS A 48 -24.03 -23.33 26.10
C CYS A 48 -23.51 -22.72 24.80
N PHE A 49 -22.74 -21.62 24.79
CA PHE A 49 -22.28 -21.03 23.52
C PHE A 49 -21.40 -21.96 22.67
N PRO A 50 -20.55 -22.87 23.22
CA PRO A 50 -19.81 -23.84 22.40
C PRO A 50 -20.75 -24.88 21.77
N ILE A 51 -21.80 -25.27 22.49
CA ILE A 51 -22.85 -26.19 22.01
C ILE A 51 -23.64 -25.51 20.89
N ALA A 52 -24.06 -24.26 21.10
CA ALA A 52 -24.74 -23.42 20.12
C ALA A 52 -23.93 -23.31 18.83
N TYR A 53 -22.65 -22.95 18.94
CA TYR A 53 -21.75 -22.87 17.79
C TYR A 53 -21.59 -24.22 17.08
N THR A 54 -21.53 -25.31 17.83
CA THR A 54 -21.37 -26.66 17.27
C THR A 54 -22.62 -27.09 16.49
N LEU A 55 -23.82 -26.86 17.03
CA LEU A 55 -25.09 -27.09 16.33
C LEU A 55 -25.18 -26.25 15.06
N GLN A 56 -24.81 -24.97 15.13
CA GLN A 56 -24.86 -24.10 13.96
C GLN A 56 -23.81 -24.51 12.90
N SER A 57 -22.58 -24.83 13.31
CA SER A 57 -21.52 -25.22 12.40
C SER A 57 -21.72 -26.58 11.76
N ARG A 58 -21.90 -27.63 12.55
CA ARG A 58 -21.96 -29.01 12.05
C ARG A 58 -23.32 -29.36 11.45
N PHE A 59 -24.42 -28.96 12.09
CA PHE A 59 -25.76 -29.34 11.67
C PHE A 59 -26.41 -28.31 10.72
N ALA A 60 -26.56 -27.06 11.16
CA ALA A 60 -27.25 -26.03 10.36
C ALA A 60 -26.55 -25.74 9.03
N PHE A 61 -25.26 -25.41 9.09
CA PHE A 61 -24.52 -24.96 7.92
C PHE A 61 -23.58 -26.01 7.30
N ARG A 62 -23.35 -27.15 7.97
CA ARG A 62 -22.40 -28.21 7.53
C ARG A 62 -21.01 -27.63 7.20
N ALA A 63 -20.52 -26.75 8.05
CA ALA A 63 -19.20 -26.14 7.97
C ALA A 63 -18.18 -26.88 8.86
N ALA A 64 -16.90 -26.75 8.52
CA ALA A 64 -15.82 -27.23 9.37
C ALA A 64 -15.77 -26.44 10.68
N TRP A 65 -15.59 -27.15 11.80
CA TRP A 65 -15.51 -26.55 13.13
C TRP A 65 -14.21 -25.76 13.29
N SER A 66 -14.25 -24.60 13.95
CA SER A 66 -13.09 -23.74 14.16
C SER A 66 -13.14 -23.01 15.49
N LEU A 67 -12.08 -23.15 16.28
CA LEU A 67 -11.94 -22.49 17.58
C LEU A 67 -12.03 -20.96 17.48
N LYS A 68 -11.37 -20.35 16.47
CA LYS A 68 -11.42 -18.89 16.24
C LYS A 68 -12.84 -18.39 16.00
N ARG A 69 -13.66 -19.15 15.28
CA ARG A 69 -15.02 -18.76 14.92
C ARG A 69 -16.01 -19.04 16.05
N MET A 70 -15.74 -20.05 16.87
CA MET A 70 -16.47 -20.29 18.11
C MET A 70 -16.40 -19.07 19.03
N PHE A 71 -15.22 -18.48 19.21
CA PHE A 71 -15.07 -17.25 20.02
C PHE A 71 -15.63 -15.98 19.35
N LEU A 72 -15.77 -15.96 18.02
CA LEU A 72 -16.46 -14.87 17.31
C LEU A 72 -17.99 -15.03 17.33
N TYR A 73 -18.49 -16.23 17.56
CA TYR A 73 -19.93 -16.54 17.50
C TYR A 73 -20.79 -15.71 18.45
N PRO A 74 -20.39 -15.44 19.72
CA PRO A 74 -21.08 -14.50 20.60
C PRO A 74 -21.39 -13.12 19.98
N LEU A 75 -20.52 -12.61 19.10
CA LEU A 75 -20.73 -11.32 18.44
C LEU A 75 -21.90 -11.32 17.46
N SER A 76 -22.41 -12.50 17.07
CA SER A 76 -23.63 -12.62 16.26
C SER A 76 -24.88 -12.10 16.98
N SER A 77 -24.85 -12.00 18.31
CA SER A 77 -25.96 -11.47 19.11
C SER A 77 -26.08 -9.94 19.06
N VAL A 78 -25.02 -9.22 18.69
CA VAL A 78 -25.03 -7.73 18.67
C VAL A 78 -25.98 -7.17 17.59
N PRO A 79 -25.90 -7.60 16.31
CA PRO A 79 -26.87 -7.17 15.31
C PRO A 79 -28.30 -7.55 15.66
N ASN A 80 -28.50 -8.71 16.30
CA ASN A 80 -29.80 -9.17 16.76
C ASN A 80 -30.41 -8.20 17.79
N TRP A 81 -29.63 -7.77 18.80
CA TRP A 81 -30.08 -6.82 19.80
C TRP A 81 -30.44 -5.45 19.19
N ILE A 82 -29.63 -4.96 18.25
CA ILE A 82 -29.90 -3.69 17.53
C ILE A 82 -31.22 -3.77 16.75
N ILE A 83 -31.43 -4.87 16.01
CA ILE A 83 -32.66 -5.05 15.22
C ILE A 83 -33.88 -5.17 16.13
N GLN A 84 -33.75 -5.87 17.25
CA GLN A 84 -34.86 -6.00 18.20
C GLN A 84 -35.25 -4.64 18.77
N ILE A 85 -34.29 -3.85 19.24
CA ILE A 85 -34.56 -2.48 19.73
C ILE A 85 -35.19 -1.62 18.64
N ALA A 86 -34.59 -1.59 17.46
CA ALA A 86 -35.10 -0.79 16.34
C ALA A 86 -36.54 -1.21 15.98
N THR A 87 -36.83 -2.51 15.97
CA THR A 87 -38.18 -3.02 15.67
C THR A 87 -39.18 -2.61 16.75
N VAL A 88 -38.81 -2.70 18.03
CA VAL A 88 -39.69 -2.28 19.14
C VAL A 88 -39.95 -0.77 19.08
N VAL A 89 -38.91 0.06 18.93
CA VAL A 89 -39.04 1.52 18.84
C VAL A 89 -39.95 1.91 17.66
N LEU A 90 -39.71 1.36 16.47
CA LEU A 90 -40.54 1.63 15.30
C LEU A 90 -41.99 1.16 15.51
N ALA A 91 -42.19 -0.06 16.01
CA ALA A 91 -43.52 -0.62 16.25
C ALA A 91 -44.33 0.19 17.26
N VAL A 92 -43.73 0.60 18.37
CA VAL A 92 -44.40 1.30 19.46
C VAL A 92 -44.57 2.79 19.15
N GLU A 93 -43.49 3.48 18.74
CA GLU A 93 -43.52 4.94 18.59
C GLU A 93 -44.18 5.39 17.27
N ILE A 94 -43.94 4.67 16.18
CA ILE A 94 -44.44 5.04 14.85
C ILE A 94 -45.76 4.34 14.55
N PHE A 95 -45.81 3.02 14.72
CA PHE A 95 -46.98 2.21 14.36
C PHE A 95 -48.00 2.07 15.49
N ARG A 96 -47.71 2.59 16.69
CA ARG A 96 -48.59 2.54 17.88
C ARG A 96 -49.05 1.12 18.23
N ILE A 97 -48.18 0.14 18.00
CA ILE A 97 -48.40 -1.26 18.37
C ILE A 97 -48.13 -1.42 19.87
N GLU A 98 -48.99 -2.21 20.53
CA GLU A 98 -48.82 -2.57 21.94
C GLU A 98 -47.44 -3.20 22.22
N GLU A 99 -46.82 -2.82 23.35
CA GLU A 99 -45.43 -3.17 23.65
C GLU A 99 -45.17 -4.69 23.60
N TYR A 100 -46.06 -5.50 24.18
CA TYR A 100 -45.90 -6.96 24.22
C TYR A 100 -45.95 -7.59 22.81
N ILE A 101 -46.76 -7.03 21.91
CA ILE A 101 -46.83 -7.47 20.50
C ILE A 101 -45.56 -7.04 19.77
N ALA A 102 -45.10 -5.81 20.01
CA ALA A 102 -43.86 -5.30 19.43
C ALA A 102 -42.65 -6.16 19.81
N TYR A 103 -42.55 -6.62 21.06
CA TYR A 103 -41.52 -7.56 21.50
C TYR A 103 -41.59 -8.88 20.73
N LEU A 104 -42.78 -9.47 20.55
CA LEU A 104 -42.94 -10.72 19.78
C LEU A 104 -42.51 -10.55 18.31
N ILE A 105 -42.92 -9.44 17.67
CA ILE A 105 -42.54 -9.10 16.30
C ILE A 105 -41.02 -8.96 16.18
N SER A 106 -40.39 -8.30 17.16
CA SER A 106 -38.94 -8.06 17.16
C SER A 106 -38.12 -9.37 17.09
N TYR A 107 -38.58 -10.42 17.78
CA TYR A 107 -37.93 -11.74 17.73
C TYR A 107 -38.07 -12.38 16.35
N VAL A 108 -39.24 -12.27 15.71
CA VAL A 108 -39.48 -12.84 14.38
C VAL A 108 -38.67 -12.10 13.31
N VAL A 109 -38.66 -10.77 13.34
CA VAL A 109 -37.95 -9.91 12.37
C VAL A 109 -36.44 -10.13 12.42
N ALA A 110 -35.88 -10.45 13.58
CA ALA A 110 -34.45 -10.66 13.70
C ALA A 110 -33.97 -12.01 13.11
N ILE A 111 -34.85 -13.01 12.93
CA ILE A 111 -34.49 -14.36 12.48
C ILE A 111 -33.78 -14.37 11.12
N PRO A 112 -34.29 -13.72 10.05
CA PRO A 112 -33.63 -13.75 8.74
C PRO A 112 -32.25 -13.10 8.75
N VAL A 113 -32.10 -11.99 9.49
CA VAL A 113 -30.81 -11.29 9.60
C VAL A 113 -29.82 -12.14 10.38
N MET A 114 -30.27 -12.74 11.49
CA MET A 114 -29.46 -13.66 12.28
C MET A 114 -28.99 -14.86 11.45
N PHE A 115 -29.84 -15.40 10.58
CA PHE A 115 -29.44 -16.46 9.66
C PHE A 115 -28.24 -16.03 8.80
N PHE A 116 -28.26 -14.84 8.19
CA PHE A 116 -27.16 -14.35 7.36
C PHE A 116 -25.89 -14.06 8.16
N VAL A 117 -26.02 -13.42 9.33
CA VAL A 117 -24.89 -13.12 10.23
C VAL A 117 -24.20 -14.41 10.68
N VAL A 118 -24.96 -15.36 11.21
CA VAL A 118 -24.43 -16.66 11.65
C VAL A 118 -23.85 -17.43 10.47
N ARG A 119 -24.53 -17.44 9.31
CA ARG A 119 -24.01 -18.08 8.10
C ARG A 119 -22.66 -17.50 7.70
N GLY A 120 -22.47 -16.19 7.79
CA GLY A 120 -21.20 -15.52 7.47
C GLY A 120 -20.06 -15.83 8.44
N ILE A 121 -20.37 -15.95 9.74
CA ILE A 121 -19.38 -16.33 10.76
C ILE A 121 -19.00 -17.81 10.62
N VAL A 122 -20.00 -18.66 10.40
CA VAL A 122 -19.86 -20.12 10.43
C VAL A 122 -19.31 -20.66 9.11
N ARG A 123 -19.83 -20.25 7.95
CA ARG A 123 -19.30 -20.67 6.64
C ARG A 123 -18.18 -19.75 6.21
N PRO A 124 -16.99 -20.27 5.86
CA PRO A 124 -16.05 -19.45 5.13
C PRO A 124 -16.74 -19.01 3.84
N ALA A 125 -16.66 -17.72 3.49
CA ALA A 125 -16.79 -17.35 2.10
C ALA A 125 -15.88 -18.31 1.33
N GLN A 126 -16.40 -18.99 0.31
CA GLN A 126 -15.56 -19.68 -0.65
C GLN A 126 -14.61 -18.61 -1.18
N LYS A 127 -13.39 -18.58 -0.64
CA LYS A 127 -12.30 -17.87 -1.28
C LYS A 127 -12.08 -18.65 -2.55
N ASN A 128 -12.75 -18.21 -3.61
CA ASN A 128 -12.31 -18.48 -4.96
C ASN A 128 -10.88 -17.94 -5.00
N LYS A 129 -9.92 -18.85 -4.78
CA LYS A 129 -8.49 -18.53 -4.67
C LYS A 129 -7.93 -17.98 -5.99
N ASN A 130 -8.72 -17.94 -7.06
CA ASN A 130 -8.27 -17.69 -8.43
C ASN A 130 -9.06 -16.64 -9.22
N VAL A 131 -9.74 -15.67 -8.58
CA VAL A 131 -10.27 -14.53 -9.35
C VAL A 131 -9.61 -13.23 -8.90
N PHE A 132 -8.41 -12.99 -9.42
CA PHE A 132 -7.82 -11.66 -9.50
C PHE A 132 -8.63 -10.81 -10.48
N THR A 133 -9.80 -10.32 -10.06
CA THR A 133 -10.46 -9.23 -10.77
C THR A 133 -9.73 -7.92 -10.47
N LYS A 134 -9.64 -7.01 -11.45
CA LYS A 134 -9.16 -5.63 -11.24
C LYS A 134 -9.84 -4.97 -10.02
N GLY A 135 -11.13 -5.26 -9.79
CA GLY A 135 -11.90 -4.77 -8.63
C GLY A 135 -11.40 -5.28 -7.26
N GLY A 136 -10.87 -6.50 -7.17
CA GLY A 136 -10.28 -7.04 -5.94
C GLY A 136 -8.96 -6.38 -5.57
N PHE A 137 -8.19 -5.92 -6.56
CA PHE A 137 -6.98 -5.13 -6.31
C PHE A 137 -7.32 -3.73 -5.79
N LEU A 138 -8.28 -3.06 -6.42
CA LEU A 138 -8.73 -1.73 -6.01
C LEU A 138 -9.23 -1.74 -4.56
N ARG A 139 -10.17 -2.64 -4.22
CA ARG A 139 -10.77 -2.68 -2.88
C ARG A 139 -9.86 -3.29 -1.81
N GLY A 140 -9.03 -4.27 -2.16
CA GLY A 140 -8.23 -5.02 -1.19
C GLY A 140 -6.84 -4.45 -0.91
N TYR A 141 -6.32 -3.61 -1.81
CA TYR A 141 -4.96 -3.07 -1.70
C TYR A 141 -4.93 -1.58 -1.93
N LEU A 142 -5.39 -1.09 -3.09
CA LEU A 142 -5.18 0.31 -3.47
C LEU A 142 -5.95 1.27 -2.57
N LEU A 143 -7.27 1.07 -2.37
CA LEU A 143 -8.07 1.94 -1.53
C LEU A 143 -7.56 1.99 -0.07
N PRO A 144 -7.33 0.85 0.62
CA PRO A 144 -6.72 0.87 1.94
C PRO A 144 -5.37 1.58 1.94
N TYR A 145 -4.50 1.29 0.98
CA TYR A 145 -3.20 1.93 0.85
C TYR A 145 -3.32 3.45 0.75
N THR A 146 -4.19 3.95 -0.13
CA THR A 146 -4.40 5.39 -0.32
C THR A 146 -4.94 6.05 0.94
N VAL A 147 -5.90 5.43 1.62
CA VAL A 147 -6.46 5.97 2.88
C VAL A 147 -5.40 6.02 3.99
N PHE A 148 -4.65 4.93 4.19
CA PHE A 148 -3.59 4.90 5.20
C PHE A 148 -2.44 5.85 4.87
N PHE A 149 -2.03 5.90 3.60
CA PHE A 149 -1.01 6.85 3.15
C PHE A 149 -1.47 8.28 3.40
N ALA A 150 -2.68 8.65 2.98
CA ALA A 150 -3.19 10.00 3.15
C ALA A 150 -3.29 10.37 4.64
N GLY A 151 -3.81 9.47 5.48
CA GLY A 151 -3.88 9.68 6.92
C GLY A 151 -2.51 9.86 7.57
N LEU A 152 -1.54 8.98 7.28
CA LEU A 152 -0.20 9.07 7.85
C LEU A 152 0.59 10.27 7.32
N PHE A 153 0.48 10.57 6.03
CA PHE A 153 1.13 11.73 5.43
C PHE A 153 0.56 13.02 6.03
N PHE A 154 -0.77 13.13 6.10
CA PHE A 154 -1.43 14.30 6.70
C PHE A 154 -1.06 14.45 8.18
N LEU A 155 -1.06 13.37 8.97
CA LEU A 155 -0.68 13.45 10.37
C LEU A 155 0.81 13.77 10.57
N GLY A 156 1.69 13.19 9.76
CA GLY A 156 3.14 13.40 9.86
C GLY A 156 3.60 14.77 9.37
N PHE A 157 2.83 15.40 8.47
CA PHE A 157 3.13 16.71 7.88
C PHE A 157 2.03 17.74 8.15
N TYR A 158 1.23 17.54 9.18
CA TYR A 158 0.03 18.31 9.49
C TYR A 158 0.29 19.83 9.48
N ASP A 159 1.36 20.24 10.17
CA ASP A 159 1.76 21.64 10.30
C ASP A 159 2.01 22.31 8.93
N PHE A 160 2.50 21.57 7.95
CA PHE A 160 2.81 22.09 6.61
C PHE A 160 1.54 22.36 5.78
N PHE A 161 0.40 21.79 6.16
CA PHE A 161 -0.87 21.96 5.45
C PHE A 161 -1.80 22.99 6.09
N ILE A 162 -1.69 23.21 7.41
CA ILE A 162 -2.60 24.09 8.15
C ILE A 162 -1.99 25.45 8.43
N GLU A 163 -0.68 25.53 8.68
CA GLU A 163 -0.02 26.81 8.89
C GLU A 163 0.31 27.47 7.56
N GLN A 164 -0.27 28.64 7.30
CA GLN A 164 -0.17 29.34 6.00
C GLN A 164 1.26 29.75 5.58
N HIS A 165 2.25 29.60 6.46
CA HIS A 165 3.63 30.05 6.22
C HIS A 165 4.65 28.90 6.13
N LYS A 166 4.22 27.64 6.24
CA LYS A 166 5.10 26.47 6.09
C LYS A 166 5.11 25.98 4.64
N THR A 167 6.23 25.37 4.24
CA THR A 167 6.43 24.81 2.89
C THR A 167 7.25 23.54 3.00
N LEU A 168 7.00 22.58 2.10
CA LEU A 168 7.82 21.37 1.99
C LEU A 168 9.16 21.65 1.28
N ILE A 169 9.37 22.86 0.77
CA ILE A 169 10.64 23.29 0.20
C ILE A 169 11.63 23.56 1.33
N TRP A 170 12.67 22.74 1.40
CA TRP A 170 13.70 22.90 2.41
C TRP A 170 14.49 24.20 2.23
N SER A 171 14.73 24.94 3.31
CA SER A 171 15.32 26.29 3.29
C SER A 171 16.79 26.36 2.85
N VAL A 172 17.48 25.23 2.72
CA VAL A 172 18.88 25.17 2.26
C VAL A 172 18.87 24.75 0.79
N ASP A 173 19.34 23.55 0.44
CA ASP A 173 19.45 23.13 -0.96
C ASP A 173 18.09 23.09 -1.67
N GLY A 174 17.00 22.87 -0.94
CA GLY A 174 15.64 22.89 -1.49
C GLY A 174 15.33 24.21 -2.20
N LEU A 175 15.56 25.33 -1.50
CA LEU A 175 15.26 26.67 -1.97
C LEU A 175 16.33 27.23 -2.91
N TYR A 176 17.61 26.93 -2.65
CA TYR A 176 18.73 27.52 -3.40
C TYR A 176 19.16 26.69 -4.61
N GLN A 177 18.77 25.42 -4.71
CA GLN A 177 19.21 24.54 -5.80
C GLN A 177 18.06 23.75 -6.42
N HIS A 178 17.38 22.89 -5.65
CA HIS A 178 16.38 21.95 -6.19
C HIS A 178 15.18 22.65 -6.83
N TYR A 179 14.63 23.65 -6.15
CA TYR A 179 13.48 24.40 -6.63
C TYR A 179 13.81 25.30 -7.84
N PRO A 180 14.90 26.10 -7.84
CA PRO A 180 15.33 26.83 -9.04
C PRO A 180 15.56 25.93 -10.25
N PHE A 181 16.24 24.80 -10.09
CA PHE A 181 16.45 23.83 -11.18
C PHE A 181 15.14 23.26 -11.71
N PHE A 182 14.17 23.00 -10.84
CA PHE A 182 12.84 22.58 -11.23
C PHE A 182 12.09 23.65 -12.04
N VAL A 183 12.10 24.91 -11.58
CA VAL A 183 11.47 26.04 -12.30
C VAL A 183 12.09 26.21 -13.68
N ASP A 184 13.42 26.19 -13.74
CA ASP A 184 14.17 26.37 -14.96
C ASP A 184 13.94 25.21 -15.95
N THR A 185 13.84 23.97 -15.45
CA THR A 185 13.44 22.81 -16.27
C THR A 185 12.10 23.05 -16.96
N GLY A 186 11.09 23.54 -16.22
CA GLY A 186 9.76 23.80 -16.79
C GLY A 186 9.78 24.88 -17.85
N ARG A 187 10.52 25.98 -17.61
CA ARG A 187 10.71 27.08 -18.57
C ARG A 187 11.41 26.61 -19.84
N LYS A 188 12.52 25.87 -19.72
CA LYS A 188 13.28 25.34 -20.85
C LYS A 188 12.46 24.30 -21.63
N MET A 189 11.67 23.46 -20.96
CA MET A 189 10.74 22.55 -21.65
C MET A 189 9.70 23.30 -22.48
N ALA A 190 9.09 24.35 -21.93
CA ALA A 190 8.11 25.16 -22.65
C ALA A 190 8.71 25.90 -23.85
N ALA A 191 9.94 26.42 -23.71
CA ALA A 191 10.69 27.02 -24.80
C ALA A 191 11.02 25.98 -25.88
N LEU A 192 11.51 24.79 -25.51
CA LEU A 192 11.83 23.70 -26.43
C LEU A 192 10.61 23.25 -27.25
N PHE A 193 9.42 23.20 -26.63
CA PHE A 193 8.18 22.84 -27.34
C PHE A 193 7.68 23.94 -28.28
N SER A 194 8.01 25.20 -27.99
CA SER A 194 7.63 26.35 -28.80
C SER A 194 8.58 26.52 -30.00
N ASP A 195 9.88 26.39 -29.76
CA ASP A 195 10.93 26.37 -30.78
C ASP A 195 12.11 25.50 -30.28
N PRO A 196 12.39 24.34 -30.89
CA PRO A 196 13.48 23.45 -30.50
C PRO A 196 14.88 24.10 -30.55
N LEU A 197 15.06 25.16 -31.33
CA LEU A 197 16.34 25.87 -31.46
C LEU A 197 16.50 27.03 -30.46
N SER A 198 15.45 27.37 -29.71
CA SER A 198 15.46 28.49 -28.77
C SER A 198 16.18 28.19 -27.46
N VAL A 199 16.44 26.91 -27.15
CA VAL A 199 17.06 26.51 -25.89
C VAL A 199 18.57 26.31 -26.07
N SER A 200 19.35 27.17 -25.43
CA SER A 200 20.80 26.97 -25.31
C SER A 200 21.11 25.80 -24.37
N PHE A 201 21.99 24.90 -24.81
CA PHE A 201 22.52 23.81 -23.99
C PHE A 201 23.62 24.26 -23.02
N PHE A 202 24.02 25.54 -23.05
CA PHE A 202 24.92 26.18 -22.10
C PHE A 202 24.24 27.41 -21.49
N ASP A 203 24.31 27.56 -20.17
CA ASP A 203 23.66 28.65 -19.45
C ASP A 203 24.63 29.31 -18.46
N VAL A 204 24.81 30.63 -18.59
CA VAL A 204 25.67 31.45 -17.73
C VAL A 204 25.09 31.67 -16.34
N HIS A 205 23.80 31.41 -16.14
CA HIS A 205 23.14 31.54 -14.85
C HIS A 205 23.36 30.33 -13.92
N TYR A 206 23.95 29.24 -14.41
CA TYR A 206 24.40 28.13 -13.58
C TYR A 206 25.84 28.37 -13.09
N GLY A 207 25.99 28.86 -11.85
CA GLY A 207 27.31 29.08 -11.26
C GLY A 207 28.14 30.08 -12.06
N LEU A 208 29.26 29.64 -12.64
CA LEU A 208 30.13 30.42 -13.54
C LEU A 208 29.86 30.15 -15.04
N GLY A 209 28.75 29.49 -15.34
CA GLY A 209 28.40 28.98 -16.65
C GLY A 209 28.59 27.47 -16.75
N GLU A 210 27.52 26.76 -17.08
CA GLU A 210 27.55 25.30 -17.15
C GLU A 210 26.61 24.77 -18.26
N GLY A 211 26.89 23.56 -18.75
CA GLY A 211 25.99 22.85 -19.64
C GLY A 211 24.70 22.38 -18.94
N VAL A 212 23.55 22.51 -19.59
CA VAL A 212 22.22 22.13 -19.06
C VAL A 212 22.18 20.68 -18.59
N VAL A 213 22.82 19.76 -19.32
CA VAL A 213 22.88 18.34 -18.95
C VAL A 213 23.69 18.12 -17.68
N SER A 214 24.75 18.89 -17.46
CA SER A 214 25.55 18.79 -16.24
C SER A 214 24.79 19.34 -15.03
N ALA A 215 24.20 20.54 -15.18
CA ALA A 215 23.48 21.21 -14.11
C ALA A 215 22.17 20.48 -13.71
N LEU A 216 21.35 20.11 -14.70
CA LEU A 216 20.00 19.53 -14.46
C LEU A 216 19.98 18.01 -14.48
N GLY A 217 21.00 17.36 -15.07
CA GLY A 217 21.04 15.90 -15.25
C GLY A 217 20.96 15.13 -13.94
N TYR A 218 21.60 15.64 -12.88
CA TYR A 218 21.56 14.98 -11.57
C TYR A 218 20.19 15.08 -10.88
N TYR A 219 19.31 15.99 -11.30
CA TYR A 219 18.07 16.29 -10.57
C TYR A 219 16.81 16.08 -11.39
N THR A 220 16.60 16.89 -12.42
CA THR A 220 15.28 17.08 -13.05
C THR A 220 15.21 16.53 -14.47
N LEU A 221 16.30 16.60 -15.24
CA LEU A 221 16.28 16.32 -16.68
C LEU A 221 15.93 14.86 -17.02
N GLY A 222 16.32 13.92 -16.15
CA GLY A 222 16.02 12.51 -16.28
C GLY A 222 14.83 12.02 -15.46
N ASP A 223 14.18 12.91 -14.70
CA ASP A 223 13.11 12.55 -13.77
C ASP A 223 11.73 12.82 -14.40
N PRO A 224 10.96 11.78 -14.78
CA PRO A 224 9.66 11.96 -15.42
C PRO A 224 8.66 12.69 -14.55
N ILE A 225 8.74 12.56 -13.21
CA ILE A 225 7.84 13.27 -12.30
C ILE A 225 8.22 14.75 -12.30
N ALA A 226 9.51 15.08 -12.27
CA ALA A 226 9.98 16.46 -12.34
C ALA A 226 9.60 17.11 -13.68
N LEU A 227 9.87 16.45 -14.81
CA LEU A 227 9.54 16.94 -16.14
C LEU A 227 8.05 17.27 -16.28
N ILE A 228 7.18 16.34 -15.86
CA ILE A 228 5.71 16.54 -15.95
C ILE A 228 5.25 17.68 -15.04
N THR A 229 5.68 17.66 -13.76
CA THR A 229 5.21 18.65 -12.79
C THR A 229 5.78 20.05 -13.07
N ALA A 230 7.02 20.16 -13.56
CA ALA A 230 7.64 21.42 -13.93
C ALA A 230 6.97 22.03 -15.16
N TRP A 231 6.67 21.21 -16.18
CA TRP A 231 5.98 21.66 -17.38
C TRP A 231 4.58 22.20 -17.08
N ILE A 232 3.82 21.55 -16.18
CA ILE A 232 2.52 22.06 -15.72
C ILE A 232 2.71 23.33 -14.86
N GLY A 233 3.74 23.36 -14.01
CA GLY A 233 4.05 24.49 -13.13
C GLY A 233 4.29 25.79 -13.88
N GLN A 234 4.89 25.72 -15.08
CA GLN A 234 5.06 26.86 -15.98
C GLN A 234 3.76 27.60 -16.32
N ALA A 235 2.64 26.87 -16.41
CA ALA A 235 1.34 27.43 -16.76
C ALA A 235 0.46 27.78 -15.55
N THR A 236 0.92 27.45 -14.34
CA THR A 236 0.12 27.53 -13.11
C THR A 236 0.93 28.15 -11.97
N ASP A 237 1.48 27.33 -11.08
CA ASP A 237 2.35 27.74 -9.99
C ASP A 237 3.42 26.68 -9.73
N PHE A 238 4.68 27.04 -9.95
CA PHE A 238 5.80 26.14 -9.71
C PHE A 238 5.90 25.68 -8.27
N ARG A 239 5.60 26.54 -7.28
CA ARG A 239 5.72 26.17 -5.86
C ARG A 239 4.79 25.01 -5.53
N THR A 240 3.51 25.14 -5.88
CA THR A 240 2.50 24.11 -5.67
C THR A 240 2.87 22.82 -6.40
N LEU A 241 3.26 22.90 -7.68
CA LEU A 241 3.57 21.70 -8.47
C LEU A 241 4.83 20.96 -7.99
N TYR A 242 5.81 21.70 -7.45
CA TYR A 242 6.98 21.10 -6.80
C TYR A 242 6.56 20.25 -5.59
N GLU A 243 5.76 20.82 -4.68
CA GLU A 243 5.26 20.12 -3.49
C GLU A 243 4.35 18.94 -3.84
N VAL A 244 3.47 19.09 -4.84
CA VAL A 244 2.68 17.98 -5.38
C VAL A 244 3.59 16.86 -5.89
N GLY A 245 4.70 17.20 -6.55
CA GLY A 245 5.73 16.25 -6.96
C GLY A 245 6.35 15.49 -5.79
N ILE A 246 6.55 16.13 -4.62
CA ILE A 246 7.04 15.47 -3.41
C ILE A 246 6.03 14.44 -2.92
N VAL A 247 4.78 14.85 -2.72
CA VAL A 247 3.70 13.98 -2.22
C VAL A 247 3.47 12.80 -3.16
N LEU A 248 3.48 13.06 -4.47
CA LEU A 248 3.33 12.03 -5.50
C LEU A 248 4.46 10.99 -5.44
N ARG A 249 5.72 11.43 -5.26
CA ARG A 249 6.86 10.51 -5.12
C ARG A 249 6.70 9.60 -3.90
N TYR A 250 6.35 10.17 -2.74
CA TYR A 250 6.06 9.40 -1.53
C TYR A 250 4.96 8.36 -1.75
N TYR A 251 3.87 8.76 -2.42
CA TYR A 251 2.79 7.85 -2.75
C TYR A 251 3.24 6.72 -3.68
N LEU A 252 4.10 7.01 -4.65
CA LEU A 252 4.62 6.02 -5.59
C LEU A 252 5.62 5.05 -4.95
N VAL A 253 6.43 5.49 -3.98
CA VAL A 253 7.35 4.61 -3.21
C VAL A 253 6.58 3.48 -2.55
N GLY A 254 5.50 3.79 -1.84
CA GLY A 254 4.74 2.77 -1.14
C GLY A 254 3.92 1.92 -2.10
N LEU A 255 3.42 2.51 -3.18
CA LEU A 255 2.67 1.78 -4.18
C LEU A 255 3.55 0.77 -4.93
N SER A 256 4.79 1.14 -5.27
CA SER A 256 5.74 0.24 -5.92
C SER A 256 6.13 -0.91 -4.99
N PHE A 257 6.39 -0.63 -3.71
CA PHE A 257 6.70 -1.67 -2.72
C PHE A 257 5.50 -2.57 -2.41
N LEU A 258 4.28 -2.00 -2.31
CA LEU A 258 3.06 -2.77 -2.14
C LEU A 258 2.84 -3.72 -3.33
N TRP A 259 3.11 -3.26 -4.55
CA TRP A 259 3.04 -4.10 -5.73
C TRP A 259 4.05 -5.24 -5.69
N TYR A 260 5.28 -4.96 -5.25
CA TYR A 260 6.29 -5.98 -5.00
C TYR A 260 5.85 -7.04 -3.98
N LEU A 261 5.39 -6.64 -2.81
CA LEU A 261 4.91 -7.57 -1.77
C LEU A 261 3.71 -8.39 -2.26
N LYS A 262 2.79 -7.77 -3.00
CA LYS A 262 1.68 -8.47 -3.65
C LYS A 262 2.17 -9.48 -4.68
N TYR A 263 3.18 -9.14 -5.48
CA TYR A 263 3.78 -10.06 -6.47
C TYR A 263 4.42 -11.30 -5.80
N LEU A 264 4.98 -11.12 -4.60
CA LEU A 264 5.43 -12.19 -3.73
C LEU A 264 4.31 -12.94 -3.00
N LYS A 265 3.05 -12.53 -3.19
CA LYS A 265 1.85 -13.12 -2.57
C LYS A 265 1.84 -13.01 -1.03
N ILE A 266 2.44 -11.94 -0.50
CA ILE A 266 2.35 -11.60 0.92
C ILE A 266 0.89 -11.25 1.27
N LYS A 267 0.46 -11.59 2.50
CA LYS A 267 -0.92 -11.34 2.97
C LYS A 267 -1.23 -9.83 2.94
N PRO A 268 -2.45 -9.40 2.55
CA PRO A 268 -2.78 -7.99 2.34
C PRO A 268 -2.40 -7.06 3.51
N ILE A 269 -2.77 -7.43 4.75
CA ILE A 269 -2.48 -6.61 5.94
C ILE A 269 -0.98 -6.43 6.15
N ALA A 270 -0.20 -7.50 6.00
CA ALA A 270 1.26 -7.44 6.12
C ALA A 270 1.88 -6.65 4.97
N ALA A 271 1.32 -6.75 3.76
CA ALA A 271 1.79 -5.99 2.61
C ALA A 271 1.53 -4.49 2.77
N LEU A 272 0.35 -4.11 3.27
CA LEU A 272 -0.01 -2.72 3.57
C LEU A 272 0.85 -2.14 4.70
N ALA A 273 1.04 -2.87 5.79
CA ALA A 273 1.90 -2.44 6.89
C ALA A 273 3.37 -2.26 6.41
N GLY A 274 3.89 -3.23 5.65
CA GLY A 274 5.23 -3.16 5.08
C GLY A 274 5.42 -1.98 4.12
N SER A 275 4.41 -1.64 3.30
CA SER A 275 4.50 -0.48 2.42
C SER A 275 4.47 0.86 3.17
N MET A 276 3.73 0.96 4.28
CA MET A 276 3.78 2.16 5.13
C MET A 276 5.15 2.33 5.78
N VAL A 277 5.72 1.24 6.32
CA VAL A 277 7.08 1.27 6.91
C VAL A 277 8.12 1.65 5.86
N TYR A 278 7.99 1.13 4.63
CA TYR A 278 8.91 1.46 3.55
C TYR A 278 8.84 2.93 3.14
N VAL A 279 7.66 3.55 3.09
CA VAL A 279 7.50 4.97 2.75
C VAL A 279 7.91 5.90 3.89
N PHE A 280 7.48 5.62 5.11
CA PHE A 280 7.66 6.52 6.26
C PHE A 280 8.86 6.11 7.14
N ASN A 281 9.87 5.48 6.54
CA ASN A 281 11.12 5.19 7.25
C ASN A 281 11.89 6.50 7.50
N GLY A 282 12.77 6.50 8.51
CA GLY A 282 13.51 7.70 8.92
C GLY A 282 14.35 8.35 7.81
N HIS A 283 14.97 7.56 6.93
CA HIS A 283 15.72 8.10 5.79
C HIS A 283 14.79 8.85 4.84
N MET A 284 13.61 8.30 4.55
CA MET A 284 12.67 8.96 3.65
C MET A 284 12.17 10.27 4.26
N VAL A 285 11.68 10.22 5.50
CA VAL A 285 11.18 11.42 6.21
C VAL A 285 12.26 12.52 6.30
N PHE A 286 13.51 12.14 6.57
CA PHE A 286 14.60 13.10 6.72
C PHE A 286 15.14 13.63 5.38
N TRP A 287 15.52 12.75 4.45
CA TRP A 287 16.18 13.12 3.20
C TRP A 287 15.21 13.32 2.04
N GLY A 288 14.13 12.55 1.98
CA GLY A 288 13.18 12.58 0.86
C GLY A 288 12.50 13.94 0.69
N ILE A 289 12.13 14.62 1.78
CA ILE A 289 11.52 15.97 1.68
C ILE A 289 12.55 17.01 1.27
N ARG A 290 13.76 16.92 1.85
CA ARG A 290 14.85 17.86 1.56
C ARG A 290 15.37 17.75 0.13
N HIS A 291 15.34 16.53 -0.40
CA HIS A 291 15.84 16.20 -1.73
C HIS A 291 14.84 15.29 -2.47
N PRO A 292 13.76 15.85 -3.04
CA PRO A 292 12.69 15.08 -3.65
C PRO A 292 13.14 14.12 -4.76
N PHE A 293 14.15 14.51 -5.52
CA PHE A 293 14.71 13.69 -6.60
C PHE A 293 15.39 12.42 -6.08
N PHE A 294 15.82 12.41 -4.81
CA PHE A 294 16.50 11.26 -4.18
C PHE A 294 15.50 10.17 -3.78
N ILE A 295 14.19 10.44 -3.90
CA ILE A 295 13.13 9.47 -3.66
C ILE A 295 12.99 8.48 -4.83
N ASN A 296 13.33 8.90 -6.06
CA ASN A 296 13.19 8.09 -7.28
C ASN A 296 13.78 6.66 -7.17
N PRO A 297 15.01 6.44 -6.65
CA PRO A 297 15.52 5.08 -6.48
C PRO A 297 14.62 4.19 -5.62
N ALA A 298 14.00 4.74 -4.58
CA ALA A 298 13.10 3.98 -3.71
C ALA A 298 11.78 3.60 -4.40
N ILE A 299 11.36 4.35 -5.43
CA ILE A 299 10.24 3.98 -6.30
C ILE A 299 10.67 2.84 -7.25
N LEU A 300 11.83 2.98 -7.88
CA LEU A 300 12.31 2.11 -8.95
C LEU A 300 12.83 0.75 -8.47
N LEU A 301 13.44 0.69 -7.28
CA LEU A 301 14.04 -0.54 -6.76
C LEU A 301 13.02 -1.67 -6.55
N PRO A 302 11.84 -1.43 -5.94
CA PRO A 302 10.79 -2.47 -5.86
C PRO A 302 10.26 -2.92 -7.23
N LEU A 303 10.17 -2.00 -8.22
CA LEU A 303 9.79 -2.35 -9.59
C LEU A 303 10.83 -3.28 -10.22
N ALA A 304 12.12 -2.99 -10.01
CA ALA A 304 13.21 -3.83 -10.44
C ALA A 304 13.14 -5.23 -9.80
N TYR A 305 12.83 -5.32 -8.50
CA TYR A 305 12.65 -6.60 -7.82
C TYR A 305 11.50 -7.42 -8.41
N VAL A 306 10.37 -6.78 -8.77
CA VAL A 306 9.30 -7.46 -9.51
C VAL A 306 9.79 -7.95 -10.87
N GLY A 307 10.58 -7.15 -11.59
CA GLY A 307 11.19 -7.53 -12.86
C GLY A 307 12.12 -8.74 -12.73
N ILE A 308 12.95 -8.77 -11.68
CA ILE A 308 13.83 -9.90 -11.33
C ILE A 308 12.98 -11.15 -11.07
N GLU A 309 11.91 -11.03 -10.28
CA GLU A 309 10.99 -12.15 -10.03
C GLU A 309 10.31 -12.65 -11.31
N GLN A 310 9.93 -11.75 -12.22
CA GLN A 310 9.33 -12.11 -13.50
C GLN A 310 10.31 -12.92 -14.36
N ILE A 311 11.59 -12.55 -14.39
CA ILE A 311 12.65 -13.29 -15.09
C ILE A 311 12.77 -14.72 -14.55
N PHE A 312 12.89 -14.88 -13.23
CA PHE A 312 12.97 -16.21 -12.61
C PHE A 312 11.71 -17.05 -12.84
N ARG A 313 10.54 -16.42 -12.91
CA ARG A 313 9.26 -17.08 -13.22
C ARG A 313 9.01 -17.27 -14.72
N LYS A 314 10.02 -17.03 -15.57
CA LYS A 314 9.94 -17.13 -17.04
C LYS A 314 8.77 -16.33 -17.65
N ARG A 315 8.55 -15.12 -17.13
CA ARG A 315 7.54 -14.16 -17.61
C ARG A 315 8.22 -13.00 -18.35
N ASP A 316 7.39 -12.08 -18.83
CA ASP A 316 7.86 -10.84 -19.46
C ASP A 316 8.86 -10.11 -18.55
N SER A 317 9.99 -9.72 -19.13
CA SER A 317 11.12 -9.10 -18.45
C SER A 317 11.30 -7.61 -18.76
N ARG A 318 10.39 -7.02 -19.55
CA ARG A 318 10.42 -5.60 -19.91
C ARG A 318 10.45 -4.68 -18.70
N LEU A 319 9.80 -5.05 -17.60
CA LEU A 319 9.82 -4.27 -16.36
C LEU A 319 11.23 -4.16 -15.77
N PHE A 320 12.03 -5.22 -15.80
CA PHE A 320 13.41 -5.17 -15.32
C PHE A 320 14.25 -4.24 -16.20
N VAL A 321 14.15 -4.40 -17.53
CA VAL A 321 14.83 -3.52 -18.50
C VAL A 321 14.44 -2.06 -18.29
N PHE A 322 13.14 -1.78 -18.16
CA PHE A 322 12.61 -0.45 -17.88
C PHE A 322 13.11 0.12 -16.54
N SER A 323 13.20 -0.70 -15.49
CA SER A 323 13.67 -0.23 -14.17
C SER A 323 15.15 0.14 -14.19
N VAL A 324 15.97 -0.62 -14.94
CA VAL A 324 17.39 -0.29 -15.19
C VAL A 324 17.49 1.00 -16.00
N PHE A 325 16.75 1.08 -17.11
CA PHE A 325 16.65 2.28 -17.95
C PHE A 325 16.28 3.51 -17.13
N ALA A 326 15.15 3.48 -16.40
CA ALA A 326 14.65 4.60 -15.66
C ALA A 326 15.60 5.01 -14.51
N SER A 327 16.29 4.05 -13.88
CA SER A 327 17.27 4.36 -12.85
C SER A 327 18.48 5.09 -13.44
N ALA A 328 19.07 4.55 -14.53
CA ALA A 328 20.22 5.14 -15.19
C ALA A 328 19.91 6.47 -15.88
N PHE A 329 18.72 6.59 -16.46
CA PHE A 329 18.24 7.80 -17.12
C PHE A 329 17.97 8.92 -16.10
N SER A 330 17.47 8.59 -14.91
CA SER A 330 17.12 9.60 -13.89
C SER A 330 18.32 10.17 -13.15
N ASN A 331 19.23 9.31 -12.66
CA ASN A 331 20.38 9.77 -11.90
C ASN A 331 21.46 8.67 -11.82
N PHE A 332 22.67 8.93 -12.32
CA PHE A 332 23.75 7.93 -12.35
C PHE A 332 24.26 7.52 -10.94
N TYR A 333 24.18 8.41 -9.95
CA TYR A 333 24.60 8.13 -8.58
C TYR A 333 23.59 7.19 -7.90
N PHE A 334 22.30 7.52 -7.91
CA PHE A 334 21.31 6.59 -7.34
C PHE A 334 21.14 5.31 -8.17
N PHE A 335 21.46 5.36 -9.46
CA PHE A 335 21.55 4.17 -10.30
C PHE A 335 22.59 3.18 -9.78
N TYR A 336 23.80 3.61 -9.40
CA TYR A 336 24.81 2.68 -8.88
C TYR A 336 24.27 1.94 -7.64
N MET A 337 23.60 2.67 -6.73
CA MET A 337 23.02 2.09 -5.51
C MET A 337 21.93 1.07 -5.85
N ASN A 338 21.02 1.43 -6.76
CA ASN A 338 19.97 0.54 -7.23
C ASN A 338 20.56 -0.71 -7.90
N THR A 339 21.62 -0.57 -8.69
CA THR A 339 22.32 -1.71 -9.33
C THR A 339 22.87 -2.68 -8.29
N ILE A 340 23.49 -2.19 -7.23
CA ILE A 340 23.95 -3.05 -6.11
C ILE A 340 22.75 -3.77 -5.49
N GLY A 341 21.66 -3.05 -5.18
CA GLY A 341 20.45 -3.64 -4.61
C GLY A 341 19.83 -4.72 -5.52
N MET A 342 19.71 -4.45 -6.81
CA MET A 342 19.24 -5.41 -7.82
C MET A 342 20.13 -6.64 -7.90
N GLY A 343 21.46 -6.47 -7.91
CA GLY A 343 22.44 -7.55 -7.97
C GLY A 343 22.36 -8.45 -6.75
N LEU A 344 22.36 -7.88 -5.54
CA LEU A 344 22.23 -8.63 -4.29
C LEU A 344 20.91 -9.40 -4.23
N TYR A 345 19.79 -8.75 -4.57
CA TYR A 345 18.49 -9.41 -4.61
C TYR A 345 18.48 -10.56 -5.63
N ALA A 346 18.92 -10.33 -6.86
CA ALA A 346 18.98 -11.35 -7.91
C ALA A 346 19.86 -12.54 -7.49
N LEU A 347 20.98 -12.29 -6.81
CA LEU A 347 21.89 -13.33 -6.31
C LEU A 347 21.23 -14.20 -5.23
N VAL A 348 20.57 -13.59 -4.24
CA VAL A 348 19.83 -14.33 -3.20
C VAL A 348 18.72 -15.17 -3.84
N ARG A 349 17.98 -14.61 -4.80
CA ARG A 349 16.93 -15.33 -5.52
C ARG A 349 17.47 -16.44 -6.40
N TYR A 350 18.64 -16.25 -7.02
CA TYR A 350 19.31 -17.29 -7.79
C TYR A 350 19.53 -18.55 -6.95
N PHE A 351 20.06 -18.43 -5.74
CA PHE A 351 20.27 -19.61 -4.88
C PHE A 351 18.95 -20.29 -4.48
N HIS A 352 17.87 -19.52 -4.27
CA HIS A 352 16.55 -20.06 -4.00
C HIS A 352 16.01 -20.93 -5.16
N TYR A 353 16.11 -20.44 -6.41
CA TYR A 353 15.65 -21.17 -7.60
C TYR A 353 16.61 -22.28 -8.03
N LYS A 354 17.93 -22.10 -7.84
CA LYS A 354 18.95 -23.13 -8.10
C LYS A 354 18.74 -24.36 -7.23
N ARG A 355 18.39 -24.18 -5.94
CA ARG A 355 18.09 -25.30 -5.03
C ARG A 355 16.94 -26.18 -5.52
N ARG A 356 16.01 -25.61 -6.29
CA ARG A 356 14.89 -26.32 -6.91
C ARG A 356 15.22 -26.92 -8.28
N LYS A 357 16.48 -26.76 -8.75
CA LYS A 357 16.96 -27.13 -10.08
C LYS A 357 16.25 -26.41 -11.24
N ASP A 358 15.69 -25.22 -10.97
CA ASP A 358 14.93 -24.45 -11.98
C ASP A 358 15.84 -23.66 -12.95
N VAL A 359 17.09 -23.37 -12.55
CA VAL A 359 18.00 -22.45 -13.26
C VAL A 359 19.48 -22.86 -13.13
N SER A 360 20.30 -22.55 -14.14
CA SER A 360 21.76 -22.75 -14.15
C SER A 360 22.53 -21.44 -13.99
N MET A 361 23.82 -21.51 -13.62
CA MET A 361 24.68 -20.31 -13.48
C MET A 361 24.86 -19.58 -14.82
N GLY A 362 25.15 -20.31 -15.90
CA GLY A 362 25.30 -19.71 -17.24
C GLY A 362 24.01 -19.03 -17.72
N TRP A 363 22.85 -19.63 -17.46
CA TRP A 363 21.56 -19.00 -17.75
C TRP A 363 21.38 -17.71 -16.94
N PHE A 364 21.69 -17.74 -15.64
CA PHE A 364 21.55 -16.57 -14.76
C PHE A 364 22.38 -15.39 -15.25
N VAL A 365 23.70 -15.60 -15.44
CA VAL A 365 24.61 -14.55 -15.93
C VAL A 365 24.14 -14.01 -17.27
N LYS A 366 23.93 -14.87 -18.27
CA LYS A 366 23.50 -14.45 -19.61
C LYS A 366 22.18 -13.67 -19.58
N THR A 367 21.18 -14.20 -18.88
CA THR A 367 19.81 -13.67 -18.88
C THR A 367 19.75 -12.28 -18.24
N PHE A 368 20.41 -12.09 -17.10
CA PHE A 368 20.44 -10.81 -16.42
C PHE A 368 21.34 -9.81 -17.13
N SER A 369 22.54 -10.20 -17.58
CA SER A 369 23.46 -9.30 -18.28
C SER A 369 22.86 -8.72 -19.55
N ILE A 370 22.23 -9.52 -20.41
CA ILE A 370 21.60 -9.02 -21.65
C ILE A 370 20.53 -7.97 -21.33
N ARG A 371 19.65 -8.24 -20.36
CA ARG A 371 18.54 -7.33 -20.03
C ARG A 371 19.01 -6.05 -19.36
N TYR A 372 20.03 -6.17 -18.51
CA TYR A 372 20.65 -5.02 -17.86
C TYR A 372 21.34 -4.12 -18.90
N LEU A 373 22.10 -4.70 -19.83
CA LEU A 373 22.72 -3.97 -20.93
C LEU A 373 21.68 -3.29 -21.84
N LEU A 374 20.55 -3.95 -22.14
CA LEU A 374 19.46 -3.33 -22.91
C LEU A 374 18.88 -2.08 -22.20
N GLY A 375 18.72 -2.14 -20.88
CA GLY A 375 18.26 -0.99 -20.10
C GLY A 375 19.26 0.16 -20.13
N LEU A 376 20.55 -0.16 -19.97
CA LEU A 376 21.64 0.82 -20.06
C LEU A 376 21.74 1.47 -21.44
N MET A 377 21.67 0.67 -22.50
CA MET A 377 21.69 1.16 -23.88
C MET A 377 20.52 2.11 -24.14
N ALA A 378 19.31 1.79 -23.66
CA ALA A 378 18.16 2.68 -23.78
C ALA A 378 18.36 4.02 -23.04
N SER A 379 19.11 4.03 -21.93
CA SER A 379 19.38 5.26 -21.15
C SER A 379 20.55 6.10 -21.69
N SER A 380 21.32 5.57 -22.64
CA SER A 380 22.62 6.12 -23.07
C SER A 380 22.58 7.57 -23.50
N VAL A 381 21.48 8.03 -24.11
CA VAL A 381 21.29 9.40 -24.60
C VAL A 381 21.47 10.46 -23.50
N LEU A 382 21.13 10.13 -22.26
CA LEU A 382 21.29 11.03 -21.11
C LEU A 382 22.35 10.51 -20.14
N PHE A 383 22.43 9.19 -19.95
CA PHE A 383 23.36 8.55 -19.03
C PHE A 383 24.83 8.80 -19.39
N LEU A 384 25.22 8.65 -20.66
CA LEU A 384 26.62 8.83 -21.06
C LEU A 384 27.07 10.30 -20.95
N PRO A 385 26.30 11.30 -21.42
CA PRO A 385 26.64 12.70 -21.19
C PRO A 385 26.77 13.06 -19.71
N MET A 386 25.86 12.59 -18.85
CA MET A 386 25.93 12.88 -17.41
C MET A 386 27.20 12.33 -16.76
N ILE A 387 27.61 11.11 -17.11
CA ILE A 387 28.85 10.52 -16.61
C ILE A 387 30.07 11.28 -17.13
N LYS A 388 30.08 11.64 -18.41
CA LYS A 388 31.17 12.44 -18.98
C LYS A 388 31.29 13.78 -18.24
N SER A 389 30.18 14.50 -18.07
CA SER A 389 30.15 15.75 -17.32
C SER A 389 30.67 15.56 -15.89
N PHE A 390 30.32 14.47 -15.21
CA PHE A 390 30.83 14.17 -13.88
C PHE A 390 32.35 13.98 -13.84
N PHE A 391 32.94 13.29 -14.82
CA PHE A 391 34.40 13.11 -14.90
C PHE A 391 35.14 14.39 -15.31
N ASP A 392 34.48 15.28 -16.05
CA ASP A 392 35.04 16.57 -16.45
C ASP A 392 35.01 17.62 -15.31
N LEU A 393 34.28 17.36 -14.22
CA LEU A 393 34.26 18.26 -13.05
C LEU A 393 35.65 18.29 -12.40
N SER A 394 36.17 19.50 -12.18
CA SER A 394 37.42 19.78 -11.47
C SER A 394 37.28 19.59 -9.96
N ARG A 395 36.91 18.37 -9.54
CA ARG A 395 36.99 17.94 -8.13
C ARG A 395 38.34 17.26 -7.92
N ASP A 396 39.36 18.07 -7.73
CA ASP A 396 40.64 17.59 -7.19
C ASP A 396 40.53 17.57 -5.65
N PRO A 397 40.48 16.39 -5.00
CA PRO A 397 40.42 16.29 -3.54
C PRO A 397 41.70 16.76 -2.84
N GLY A 398 42.76 17.14 -3.58
CA GLY A 398 44.03 17.60 -3.05
C GLY A 398 44.26 19.12 -3.08
N VAL A 399 43.38 19.92 -3.68
CA VAL A 399 43.58 21.37 -3.78
C VAL A 399 42.76 22.07 -2.70
N ALA A 400 43.43 22.51 -1.63
CA ALA A 400 42.88 23.53 -0.76
C ALA A 400 42.59 24.76 -1.63
N PHE A 401 41.31 25.08 -1.83
CA PHE A 401 40.93 26.34 -2.45
C PHE A 401 41.33 27.46 -1.48
N ASP A 402 42.48 28.10 -1.74
CA ASP A 402 42.81 29.38 -1.16
C ASP A 402 41.83 30.39 -1.78
N TYR A 403 40.68 30.58 -1.13
CA TYR A 403 39.71 31.61 -1.51
C TYR A 403 40.30 32.99 -1.16
N GLY A 404 41.27 33.43 -1.96
CA GLY A 404 41.73 34.80 -2.00
C GLY A 404 40.64 35.70 -2.59
N LEU A 405 39.62 36.03 -1.79
CA LEU A 405 38.77 37.20 -2.03
C LEU A 405 38.83 38.21 -0.90
N TYR A 406 39.27 37.81 0.30
CA TYR A 406 39.75 38.72 1.34
C TYR A 406 40.82 38.01 2.19
N GLN A 407 42.09 38.36 2.00
CA GLN A 407 43.13 38.11 3.00
C GLN A 407 43.38 39.43 3.75
N LYS A 408 43.54 39.35 5.08
CA LYS A 408 43.88 40.50 5.94
C LYS A 408 45.32 40.94 5.74
#